data_AF-A0A7R9K907-F1
#
_entry.id   AF-A0A7R9K907-F1
#
_cell.length_a   1.000
_cell.length_b   1.000
_cell.length_c   1.000
_cell.angle_alpha   90.00
_cell.angle_beta   90.00
_cell.angle_gamma   90.00
#
_symmetry.space_group_name_H-M   'P 1'
#
loop_
_entity.id
_entity.type
_entity.pdbx_description
1 polymer ?
#
loop_
_entity_poly.entity_id
_entity_poly.type
_entity_poly.pdbx_seq_one_letter_code
_entity_poly.pdbx_strand_id
1 'polypeptide(L)'
;MKKNGTSKDIVTIFTGKEDITWYGLIDKFNGHSHLQHWKTEKCNRLNGSDGSIFPPHITKNTTLFVYEKDLCRRLPLNFEREVDTAGGVKGYRFSPPANVFGEVSKNPENDCFCPAGPPCAPNGLFNVSLCQYDSPVLISFPHFYLADPKLRDAVEGISPPEKEKHQLYIDVQPV
;
A
#
# COMPACT_ATOMS: atom_id res chain seq x y z
N MET A 1 5.11 -21.57 1.72
CA MET A 1 5.69 -20.48 0.90
C MET A 1 7.06 -20.88 0.37
N LYS A 2 7.22 -21.05 -0.94
CA LYS A 2 8.52 -21.08 -1.63
C LYS A 2 8.63 -19.75 -2.40
N LYS A 3 9.13 -18.70 -1.75
CA LYS A 3 9.25 -17.34 -2.34
C LYS A 3 10.60 -17.11 -3.02
N ASN A 4 11.56 -18.04 -2.91
CA ASN A 4 12.89 -17.88 -3.49
C ASN A 4 12.90 -18.31 -4.96
N GLY A 5 13.05 -17.35 -5.88
CA GLY A 5 13.26 -17.60 -7.31
C GLY A 5 12.07 -18.19 -8.08
N THR A 6 10.89 -18.31 -7.45
CA THR A 6 9.69 -18.89 -8.09
C THR A 6 8.46 -18.03 -7.81
N SER A 7 8.05 -17.22 -8.78
CA SER A 7 6.70 -16.66 -8.84
C SER A 7 5.88 -17.42 -9.87
N LYS A 8 4.65 -17.79 -9.52
CA LYS A 8 3.65 -18.27 -10.48
C LYS A 8 2.74 -17.13 -10.95
N ASP A 9 2.89 -15.95 -10.35
CA ASP A 9 2.03 -14.82 -10.62
C ASP A 9 2.37 -14.22 -11.99
N ILE A 10 1.33 -13.91 -12.76
CA ILE A 10 1.41 -13.23 -14.04
C ILE A 10 0.89 -11.82 -13.83
N VAL A 11 1.78 -10.84 -14.01
CA VAL A 11 1.43 -9.41 -13.93
C VAL A 11 1.46 -8.83 -15.33
N THR A 12 0.34 -8.24 -15.77
CA THR A 12 0.25 -7.48 -17.02
C THR A 12 0.32 -6.01 -16.69
N ILE A 13 1.27 -5.30 -17.29
CA ILE A 13 1.59 -3.89 -17.00
C ILE A 13 1.43 -3.09 -18.28
N PHE A 14 0.89 -1.88 -18.18
CA PHE A 14 0.82 -0.94 -19.28
C PHE A 14 2.20 -0.41 -19.65
N THR A 15 2.55 -0.53 -20.92
CA THR A 15 3.85 -0.07 -21.46
C THR A 15 3.92 1.45 -21.66
N GLY A 16 2.81 2.17 -21.51
CA GLY A 16 2.72 3.61 -21.76
C GLY A 16 2.65 4.00 -23.25
N LYS A 17 2.61 3.04 -24.18
CA LYS A 17 2.60 3.31 -25.63
C LYS A 17 1.36 4.08 -26.10
N GLU A 18 0.18 3.68 -25.63
CA GLU A 18 -1.09 4.32 -26.01
C GLU A 18 -1.37 5.58 -25.19
N ASP A 19 -1.05 5.54 -23.89
CA ASP A 19 -1.16 6.66 -22.97
C ASP A 19 -0.02 6.59 -21.95
N ILE A 20 0.85 7.61 -21.94
CA ILE A 20 2.01 7.66 -21.05
C ILE A 20 1.59 7.77 -19.57
N THR A 21 0.38 8.25 -19.29
CA THR A 21 -0.15 8.32 -17.91
C THR A 21 -0.44 6.94 -17.33
N TRP A 22 -0.46 5.88 -18.15
CA TRP A 22 -0.61 4.50 -17.70
C TRP A 22 0.72 3.77 -17.52
N TYR A 23 1.84 4.39 -17.88
CA TYR A 23 3.15 3.75 -17.83
C TYR A 23 3.44 3.13 -16.45
N GLY A 24 3.74 1.83 -16.44
CA GLY A 24 4.07 1.09 -15.22
C GLY A 24 2.88 0.74 -14.33
N LEU A 25 1.66 1.12 -14.69
CA LEU A 25 0.46 0.70 -13.96
C LEU A 25 0.08 -0.74 -14.29
N ILE A 26 -0.39 -1.47 -13.29
CA ILE A 26 -0.87 -2.84 -13.44
C ILE A 26 -2.26 -2.81 -14.08
N ASP A 27 -2.40 -3.50 -15.22
CA ASP A 27 -3.66 -3.77 -15.90
C ASP A 27 -4.34 -5.00 -15.30
N LYS A 28 -3.58 -6.10 -15.18
CA LYS A 28 -4.10 -7.38 -14.68
C LYS A 28 -3.12 -8.07 -13.74
N PHE A 29 -3.68 -8.73 -12.74
CA PHE A 29 -2.97 -9.65 -11.87
C PHE A 29 -3.61 -11.03 -11.99
N ASN A 30 -2.82 -12.02 -12.41
CA ASN A 30 -3.29 -13.40 -12.67
C ASN A 30 -4.52 -13.47 -13.59
N GLY A 31 -4.56 -12.60 -14.62
CA GLY A 31 -5.64 -12.53 -15.60
C GLY A 31 -6.85 -11.69 -15.18
N HIS A 32 -6.92 -11.22 -13.93
CA HIS A 32 -8.00 -10.40 -13.43
C HIS A 32 -7.66 -8.90 -13.48
N SER A 33 -8.58 -8.07 -13.97
CA SER A 33 -8.43 -6.60 -13.96
C SER A 33 -8.81 -5.95 -12.63
N HIS A 34 -9.45 -6.72 -11.74
CA HIS A 34 -9.87 -6.31 -10.41
C HIS A 34 -9.62 -7.45 -9.42
N LEU A 35 -9.30 -7.09 -8.19
CA LEU A 35 -9.29 -8.02 -7.06
C LEU A 35 -10.72 -8.50 -6.76
N GLN A 36 -10.82 -9.57 -5.98
CA GLN A 36 -12.10 -10.20 -5.65
C GLN A 36 -12.31 -10.34 -4.14
N HIS A 37 -11.50 -9.65 -3.33
CA HIS A 37 -11.48 -9.82 -1.87
C HIS A 37 -12.32 -8.78 -1.12
N TRP A 38 -12.52 -7.60 -1.70
CA TRP A 38 -13.08 -6.44 -0.98
C TRP A 38 -14.52 -6.16 -1.39
N LYS A 39 -15.27 -5.43 -0.55
CA LYS A 39 -16.72 -5.20 -0.76
C LYS A 39 -17.06 -4.41 -2.03
N THR A 40 -16.17 -3.51 -2.46
CA THR A 40 -16.47 -2.52 -3.50
C THR A 40 -15.45 -2.56 -4.61
N GLU A 41 -15.88 -2.21 -5.83
CA GLU A 41 -14.97 -2.10 -6.97
C GLU A 41 -13.82 -1.15 -6.71
N LYS A 42 -14.07 -0.01 -6.03
CA LYS A 42 -13.05 0.99 -5.68
C LYS A 42 -11.86 0.36 -4.93
N CYS A 43 -12.13 -0.54 -4.00
CA CYS A 43 -11.12 -1.18 -3.17
C CYS A 43 -10.49 -2.40 -3.84
N ASN A 44 -11.19 -2.97 -4.83
CA ASN A 44 -10.68 -4.01 -5.69
C ASN A 44 -9.87 -3.52 -6.91
N ARG A 45 -9.71 -2.21 -7.11
CA ARG A 45 -8.93 -1.68 -8.26
C ARG A 45 -7.45 -2.05 -8.15
N LEU A 46 -6.87 -2.47 -9.28
CA LEU A 46 -5.45 -2.76 -9.43
C LEU A 46 -4.63 -1.58 -9.99
N ASN A 47 -5.27 -0.50 -10.44
CA ASN A 47 -4.64 0.62 -11.14
C ASN A 47 -3.63 1.40 -10.27
N GLY A 48 -2.45 0.83 -10.14
CA GLY A 48 -1.30 1.30 -9.40
C GLY A 48 -0.05 0.61 -9.92
N SER A 49 1.11 1.18 -9.59
CA SER A 49 2.41 0.59 -9.88
C SER A 49 2.74 -0.53 -8.88
N ASP A 50 3.72 -1.37 -9.20
CA ASP A 50 4.36 -2.27 -8.22
C ASP A 50 5.35 -1.54 -7.27
N GLY A 51 5.51 -0.23 -7.44
CA GLY A 51 6.40 0.63 -6.67
C GLY A 51 7.78 0.86 -7.30
N SER A 52 8.10 0.19 -8.40
CA SER A 52 9.41 0.31 -9.06
C SER A 52 9.49 1.49 -10.05
N ILE A 53 8.39 1.77 -10.74
CA ILE A 53 8.26 2.83 -11.75
C ILE A 53 6.92 3.53 -11.64
N PHE A 54 6.83 4.79 -12.01
CA PHE A 54 5.57 5.56 -12.01
C PHE A 54 5.41 6.31 -13.34
N PRO A 55 4.18 6.70 -13.71
CA PRO A 55 3.97 7.61 -14.83
C PRO A 55 4.80 8.90 -14.66
N PRO A 56 5.33 9.48 -15.76
CA PRO A 56 6.15 10.69 -15.69
C PRO A 56 5.32 11.93 -15.35
N HIS A 57 6.01 13.07 -15.17
CA HIS A 57 5.40 14.38 -14.88
C HIS A 57 4.63 14.42 -13.55
N ILE A 58 5.20 13.80 -12.52
CA ILE A 58 4.62 13.75 -11.18
C ILE A 58 4.67 15.14 -10.56
N THR A 59 3.53 15.59 -10.03
CA THR A 59 3.42 16.87 -9.31
C THR A 59 3.22 16.63 -7.82
N LYS A 60 3.37 17.67 -7.01
CA LYS A 60 3.09 17.61 -5.56
C LYS A 60 1.62 17.31 -5.23
N ASN A 61 0.71 17.52 -6.19
CA ASN A 61 -0.72 17.22 -6.05
C ASN A 61 -1.08 15.81 -6.55
N THR A 62 -0.13 15.09 -7.14
CA THR A 62 -0.34 13.73 -7.64
C THR A 62 -0.41 12.75 -6.47
N THR A 63 -1.43 11.89 -6.42
CA THR A 63 -1.45 10.72 -5.54
C THR A 63 -0.92 9.52 -6.30
N LEU A 64 0.19 8.95 -5.83
CA LEU A 64 0.73 7.71 -6.39
C LEU A 64 -0.01 6.52 -5.77
N PHE A 65 -0.24 5.48 -6.56
CA PHE A 65 -0.82 4.24 -6.05
C PHE A 65 0.18 3.11 -6.25
N VAL A 66 0.46 2.38 -5.17
CA VAL A 66 1.29 1.17 -5.20
C VAL A 66 0.42 -0.03 -4.87
N TYR A 67 0.31 -0.97 -5.78
CA TYR A 67 -0.28 -2.28 -5.52
C TYR A 67 0.78 -3.17 -4.87
N GLU A 68 0.47 -3.67 -3.67
CA GLU A 68 1.33 -4.64 -2.99
C GLU A 68 0.53 -5.94 -2.85
N LYS A 69 1.12 -7.03 -3.35
CA LYS A 69 0.42 -8.32 -3.51
C LYS A 69 0.18 -9.03 -2.18
N ASP A 70 1.06 -8.87 -1.20
CA ASP A 70 0.93 -9.47 0.12
C ASP A 70 -0.12 -8.71 0.98
N LEU A 71 -0.32 -7.41 0.70
CA LEU A 71 -1.46 -6.61 1.19
C LEU A 71 -2.75 -6.80 0.38
N CYS A 72 -2.66 -7.31 -0.85
CA CYS A 72 -3.81 -7.56 -1.72
C CYS A 72 -4.68 -6.31 -1.93
N ARG A 73 -4.08 -5.13 -1.91
CA ARG A 73 -4.72 -3.85 -2.20
C ARG A 73 -3.67 -2.87 -2.70
N ARG A 74 -4.15 -1.79 -3.33
CA ARG A 74 -3.30 -0.62 -3.58
C ARG A 74 -3.29 0.33 -2.38
N LEU A 75 -2.14 0.92 -2.11
CA LEU A 75 -1.91 1.97 -1.13
C LEU A 75 -1.81 3.33 -1.84
N PRO A 76 -2.58 4.35 -1.42
CA PRO A 76 -2.37 5.72 -1.84
C PRO A 76 -1.13 6.28 -1.13
N LEU A 77 -0.27 6.98 -1.87
CA LEU A 77 0.88 7.70 -1.36
C LEU A 77 0.78 9.17 -1.75
N ASN A 78 0.83 10.04 -0.75
CA ASN A 78 0.72 11.48 -0.91
C ASN A 78 2.09 12.14 -0.79
N PHE A 79 2.28 13.26 -1.49
CA PHE A 79 3.49 14.06 -1.38
C PHE A 79 3.70 14.49 0.08
N GLU A 80 4.90 14.23 0.61
CA GLU A 80 5.32 14.65 1.93
C GLU A 80 6.25 15.86 1.84
N ARG A 81 7.34 15.75 1.06
CA ARG A 81 8.37 16.80 0.95
C ARG A 81 9.31 16.59 -0.23
N GLU A 82 10.06 17.62 -0.57
CA GLU A 82 11.22 17.49 -1.46
C GLU A 82 12.41 16.86 -0.73
N VAL A 83 13.22 16.11 -1.46
CA VAL A 83 14.44 15.45 -0.98
C VAL A 83 15.56 15.61 -2.00
N ASP A 84 16.79 15.70 -1.50
CA ASP A 84 17.98 15.49 -2.29
C ASP A 84 18.50 14.08 -2.00
N THR A 85 18.61 13.25 -3.03
CA THR A 85 19.19 11.92 -2.89
C THR A 85 20.70 12.02 -2.67
N ALA A 86 21.32 10.95 -2.15
CA ALA A 86 22.78 10.90 -1.96
C ALA A 86 23.58 11.17 -3.26
N GLY A 87 22.98 10.95 -4.43
CA GLY A 87 23.57 11.24 -5.74
C GLY A 87 23.34 12.66 -6.27
N GLY A 88 22.76 13.58 -5.46
CA GLY A 88 22.45 14.95 -5.88
C GLY A 88 21.24 15.07 -6.81
N VAL A 89 20.46 14.00 -6.98
CA VAL A 89 19.21 14.03 -7.75
C VAL A 89 18.08 14.48 -6.85
N LYS A 90 17.36 15.53 -7.28
CA LYS A 90 16.14 16.01 -6.62
C LYS A 90 15.00 15.02 -6.79
N GLY A 91 14.30 14.73 -5.71
CA GLY A 91 13.15 13.85 -5.68
C GLY A 91 12.02 14.38 -4.81
N TYR A 92 10.87 13.74 -4.94
CA TYR A 92 9.70 13.96 -4.10
C TYR A 92 9.50 12.73 -3.23
N ARG A 93 9.42 12.94 -1.92
CA ARG A 93 9.04 11.89 -0.97
C ARG A 93 7.53 11.73 -0.96
N PHE A 94 7.07 10.51 -1.13
CA PHE A 94 5.67 10.13 -0.97
C PHE A 94 5.52 9.11 0.16
N SER A 95 4.45 9.21 0.93
CA SER A 95 4.15 8.32 2.06
C SER A 95 2.64 8.09 2.14
N PRO A 96 2.16 6.93 2.63
CA PRO A 96 0.73 6.75 2.81
C PRO A 96 0.19 7.70 3.88
N PRO A 97 -1.08 8.12 3.77
CA PRO A 97 -1.70 8.92 4.81
C PRO A 97 -1.73 8.13 6.13
N ALA A 98 -1.61 8.82 7.26
CA ALA A 98 -1.50 8.19 8.58
C ALA A 98 -2.68 7.27 8.94
N ASN A 99 -3.85 7.50 8.34
CA ASN A 99 -5.07 6.73 8.53
C ASN A 99 -5.30 5.65 7.46
N VAL A 100 -4.27 5.27 6.67
CA VAL A 100 -4.41 4.24 5.61
C VAL A 100 -4.90 2.90 6.15
N PHE A 101 -4.50 2.54 7.38
CA PHE A 101 -5.00 1.39 8.15
C PHE A 101 -5.84 1.83 9.35
N GLY A 102 -6.41 3.03 9.27
CA GLY A 102 -7.27 3.58 10.32
C GLY A 102 -8.59 2.83 10.42
N GLU A 103 -9.17 2.84 11.62
CA GLU A 103 -10.51 2.31 11.86
C GLU A 103 -11.59 3.01 11.02
N VAL A 104 -12.65 2.28 10.68
CA VAL A 104 -13.75 2.77 9.82
C VAL A 104 -14.45 4.00 10.40
N SER A 105 -14.53 4.11 11.73
CA SER A 105 -15.14 5.25 12.43
C SER A 105 -14.41 6.58 12.14
N LYS A 106 -13.08 6.54 11.96
CA LYS A 106 -12.23 7.70 11.67
C LYS A 106 -11.89 7.84 10.19
N ASN A 107 -11.95 6.74 9.44
CA ASN A 107 -11.72 6.71 8.01
C ASN A 107 -12.77 5.81 7.31
N PRO A 108 -13.98 6.33 7.00
CA PRO A 108 -15.08 5.54 6.43
C PRO A 108 -14.75 4.86 5.11
N GLU A 109 -13.80 5.40 4.35
CA GLU A 109 -13.25 4.82 3.13
C GLU A 109 -12.68 3.41 3.33
N ASN A 110 -12.25 3.07 4.55
CA ASN A 110 -11.72 1.75 4.87
C ASN A 110 -12.80 0.66 5.07
N ASP A 111 -14.10 0.99 5.11
CA ASP A 111 -15.17 0.00 5.32
C ASP A 111 -15.13 -1.14 4.28
N CYS A 112 -14.78 -0.81 3.04
CA CYS A 112 -14.72 -1.76 1.94
C CYS A 112 -13.69 -2.89 2.15
N PHE A 113 -12.66 -2.65 2.98
CA PHE A 113 -11.64 -3.63 3.34
C PHE A 113 -12.04 -4.51 4.52
N CYS A 114 -13.27 -4.36 5.02
CA CYS A 114 -13.82 -5.12 6.14
C CYS A 114 -15.07 -5.93 5.70
N PRO A 115 -14.92 -6.90 4.78
CA PRO A 115 -16.04 -7.66 4.20
C PRO A 115 -16.86 -8.46 5.21
N ALA A 116 -16.27 -8.90 6.32
CA ALA A 116 -16.99 -9.58 7.41
C ALA A 116 -17.92 -8.65 8.23
N GLY A 117 -17.86 -7.33 7.99
CA GLY A 117 -18.57 -6.33 8.77
C GLY A 117 -17.90 -6.02 10.12
N PRO A 118 -18.38 -5.00 10.85
CA PRO A 118 -17.85 -4.66 12.16
C PRO A 118 -18.00 -5.80 13.20
N PRO A 119 -17.08 -5.95 14.16
CA PRO A 119 -15.88 -5.13 14.35
C PRO A 119 -14.80 -5.45 13.30
N CYS A 120 -14.28 -4.40 12.66
CA CYS A 120 -13.16 -4.49 11.73
C CYS A 120 -11.83 -4.63 12.46
N ALA A 121 -10.74 -4.78 11.70
CA ALA A 121 -9.40 -4.77 12.29
C ALA A 121 -9.18 -3.53 13.17
N PRO A 122 -8.50 -3.66 14.33
CA PRO A 122 -8.13 -2.54 15.18
C PRO A 122 -7.35 -1.46 14.42
N ASN A 123 -7.39 -0.22 14.91
CA ASN A 123 -6.67 0.89 14.30
C ASN A 123 -5.17 0.58 14.12
N GLY A 124 -4.68 0.78 12.89
CA GLY A 124 -3.29 0.54 12.48
C GLY A 124 -2.98 -0.90 12.07
N LEU A 125 -4.00 -1.78 12.07
CA LEU A 125 -3.91 -3.14 11.54
C LEU A 125 -4.72 -3.28 10.26
N PHE A 126 -4.22 -4.12 9.35
CA PHE A 126 -4.90 -4.49 8.13
C PHE A 126 -5.07 -6.00 8.04
N ASN A 127 -6.31 -6.48 7.95
CA ASN A 127 -6.59 -7.91 7.87
C ASN A 127 -6.44 -8.40 6.42
N VAL A 128 -5.49 -9.33 6.19
CA VAL A 128 -5.22 -9.92 4.87
C VAL A 128 -5.67 -11.37 4.77
N SER A 129 -6.48 -11.87 5.72
CA SER A 129 -6.86 -13.27 5.77
C SER A 129 -7.44 -13.78 4.46
N LEU A 130 -8.31 -12.99 3.82
CA LEU A 130 -9.01 -13.35 2.59
C LEU A 130 -8.13 -13.56 1.36
N CYS A 131 -6.89 -13.08 1.39
CA CYS A 131 -5.96 -13.25 0.28
C CYS A 131 -4.69 -14.02 0.68
N GLN A 132 -4.57 -14.38 1.95
CA GLN A 132 -3.51 -15.21 2.50
C GLN A 132 -4.06 -16.57 2.96
N TYR A 133 -4.80 -17.24 2.08
CA TYR A 133 -5.32 -18.60 2.31
C TYR A 133 -6.17 -18.75 3.58
N ASP A 134 -6.99 -17.75 3.91
CA ASP A 134 -7.81 -17.67 5.12
C ASP A 134 -7.01 -17.76 6.43
N SER A 135 -5.69 -17.56 6.37
CA SER A 135 -4.83 -17.52 7.55
C SER A 135 -5.11 -16.25 8.36
N PRO A 136 -5.15 -16.31 9.71
CA PRO A 136 -5.47 -15.17 10.56
C PRO A 136 -4.30 -14.18 10.66
N VAL A 137 -3.96 -13.53 9.54
CA VAL A 137 -2.82 -12.63 9.41
C VAL A 137 -3.31 -11.19 9.37
N LEU A 138 -2.78 -10.37 10.29
CA LEU A 138 -2.93 -8.93 10.29
C LEU A 138 -1.57 -8.29 10.04
N ILE A 139 -1.54 -7.27 9.19
CA ILE A 139 -0.34 -6.51 8.85
C ILE A 139 -0.40 -5.15 9.54
N SER A 140 0.75 -4.68 10.02
CA SER A 140 0.94 -3.34 10.60
C SER A 140 2.20 -2.71 10.02
N PHE A 141 2.40 -1.42 10.27
CA PHE A 141 3.75 -0.85 10.17
C PHE A 141 4.64 -1.42 11.28
N PRO A 142 5.98 -1.40 11.11
CA PRO A 142 6.92 -1.84 12.12
C PRO A 142 6.65 -1.18 13.49
N HIS A 143 6.84 -1.96 14.56
CA HIS A 143 6.65 -1.50 15.95
C HIS A 143 5.26 -0.90 16.22
N PHE A 144 4.24 -1.31 15.46
CA PHE A 144 2.89 -0.76 15.56
C PHE A 144 2.84 0.76 15.33
N TYR A 145 3.72 1.30 14.47
CA TYR A 145 3.67 2.70 14.07
C TYR A 145 2.28 3.06 13.51
N LEU A 146 1.68 4.14 14.03
CA LEU A 146 0.31 4.61 13.73
C LEU A 146 -0.84 3.70 14.22
N ALA A 147 -0.55 2.64 14.97
CA ALA A 147 -1.56 1.76 15.54
C ALA A 147 -1.94 2.13 16.97
N ASP A 148 -2.99 1.49 17.49
CA ASP A 148 -3.38 1.63 18.90
C ASP A 148 -2.24 1.20 19.84
N PRO A 149 -1.80 2.03 20.79
CA PRO A 149 -0.74 1.70 21.74
C PRO A 149 -0.96 0.37 22.48
N LYS A 150 -2.21 -0.03 22.72
CA LYS A 150 -2.56 -1.29 23.38
C LYS A 150 -2.00 -2.52 22.64
N LEU A 151 -1.87 -2.46 21.31
CA LEU A 151 -1.32 -3.55 20.52
C LEU A 151 0.17 -3.77 20.81
N ARG A 152 0.90 -2.67 20.99
CA ARG A 152 2.31 -2.70 21.38
C ARG A 152 2.47 -3.14 22.83
N ASP A 153 1.66 -2.60 23.74
CA ASP A 153 1.73 -2.90 25.17
C ASP A 153 1.40 -4.38 25.48
N ALA A 154 0.69 -5.06 24.58
CA ALA A 154 0.40 -6.48 24.65
C ALA A 154 1.57 -7.40 24.25
N VAL A 155 2.69 -6.86 23.76
CA VAL A 155 3.83 -7.64 23.25
C VAL A 155 5.14 -7.14 23.88
N GLU A 156 5.88 -8.06 24.48
CA GLU A 156 7.20 -7.76 25.04
C GLU A 156 8.26 -7.62 23.94
N GLY A 157 9.23 -6.72 24.14
CA GLY A 157 10.38 -6.54 23.25
C GLY A 157 10.19 -5.54 22.10
N ILE A 158 9.02 -4.91 21.98
CA ILE A 158 8.76 -3.89 20.95
C ILE A 158 9.01 -2.48 21.52
N SER A 159 10.02 -1.78 21.00
CA SER A 159 10.28 -0.39 21.37
C SER A 159 9.18 0.56 20.86
N PRO A 160 9.03 1.75 21.48
CA PRO A 160 8.14 2.80 20.95
C PRO A 160 8.43 3.09 19.46
N PRO A 161 7.40 3.34 18.64
CA PRO A 161 7.60 3.54 17.22
C PRO A 161 8.22 4.91 16.92
N GLU A 162 9.25 4.94 16.08
CA GLU A 162 9.90 6.13 15.56
C GLU A 162 9.52 6.33 14.08
N LYS A 163 8.99 7.50 13.71
CA LYS A 163 8.51 7.77 12.34
C LYS A 163 9.62 7.54 11.32
N GLU A 164 10.82 8.00 11.60
CA GLU A 164 11.98 7.97 10.70
C GLU A 164 12.44 6.55 10.40
N LYS A 165 12.16 5.58 11.29
CA LYS A 165 12.53 4.17 11.14
C LYS A 165 11.40 3.28 10.67
N HIS A 166 10.15 3.64 10.97
CA HIS A 166 9.00 2.74 10.83
C HIS A 166 7.94 3.20 9.84
N GLN A 167 8.07 4.41 9.26
CA GLN A 167 7.18 4.83 8.18
C GLN A 167 7.53 4.15 6.85
N LEU A 168 6.52 3.95 6.01
CA LEU A 168 6.73 3.68 4.59
C LEU A 168 6.94 5.01 3.86
N TYR A 169 7.99 5.11 3.07
CA TYR A 169 8.11 6.19 2.08
C TYR A 169 8.79 5.69 0.82
N ILE A 170 8.56 6.41 -0.27
CA ILE A 170 9.31 6.27 -1.52
C ILE A 170 9.78 7.66 -1.97
N ASP A 171 11.00 7.74 -2.47
CA ASP A 171 11.53 8.96 -3.07
C ASP A 171 11.51 8.78 -4.59
N VAL A 172 10.68 9.58 -5.27
CA VAL A 172 10.43 9.45 -6.71
C VAL A 172 10.94 10.69 -7.44
N GLN A 173 11.67 10.49 -8.52
CA GLN A 173 12.09 11.57 -9.39
C GLN A 173 10.89 12.07 -10.22
N PRO A 174 10.56 13.37 -10.24
CA PRO A 174 9.31 13.85 -10.83
C PRO A 174 9.30 14.04 -12.34
N VAL A 175 10.48 14.02 -13.00
CA VAL A 175 10.63 14.30 -14.44
C VAL A 175 9.89 13.30 -15.31
#